data_AF-A0A0F8YI20-F1
#
_entry.id   AF-A0A0F8YI20-F1
#
_cell.length_a   1.000
_cell.length_b   1.000
_cell.length_c   1.000
_cell.angle_alpha   90.00
_cell.angle_beta   90.00
_cell.angle_gamma   90.00
#
_symmetry.space_group_name_H-M   'P 1'
#
loop_
_entity.id
_entity.type
_entity.pdbx_description
1 polymer ?
#
loop_
_entity_poly.entity_id
_entity_poly.type
_entity_poly.pdbx_seq_one_letter_code
_entity_poly.pdbx_strand_id
1 'polypeptide(L)'
;YQPWFEQYAGSLDWRLLAALSYQESMWNPRAKSPTGVRGIMMLTLDTAKQVGVTNRLAPEQNIKGGAEYLMKLEKRIPDRVPQPDRTWLALASYNIGWGHVNDARIITEQQGASPDKWADVKKRLPLLIKKRYYRKTKYGYSRGDVAVQYVDNIRRYYDALVWLDENDAISTPTTEPDEAEQIAQPAAQAAEVKNQKPATIQTTLPPTKDDSIDELSPSKKDNGEQ
;
A
#
# COMPACT_ATOMS: atom_id res chain seq x y z
N TYR A 1 11.63 13.38 -5.98
CA TYR A 1 10.24 13.81 -6.31
C TYR A 1 9.80 15.09 -5.61
N GLN A 2 10.64 15.72 -4.76
CA GLN A 2 10.30 16.90 -3.95
C GLN A 2 9.63 18.06 -4.71
N PRO A 3 10.12 18.51 -5.89
CA PRO A 3 9.48 19.64 -6.59
C PRO A 3 7.99 19.44 -6.87
N TRP A 4 7.58 18.20 -7.15
CA TRP A 4 6.15 17.88 -7.36
C TRP A 4 5.37 17.83 -6.06
N PHE A 5 5.98 17.39 -4.96
CA PHE A 5 5.32 17.46 -3.66
C PHE A 5 5.07 18.91 -3.24
N GLU A 6 6.07 19.79 -3.39
CA GLU A 6 5.96 21.22 -3.12
C GLU A 6 4.91 21.88 -4.02
N GLN A 7 4.98 21.64 -5.33
CA GLN A 7 4.08 22.23 -6.30
C GLN A 7 2.60 21.84 -6.07
N TYR A 8 2.33 20.59 -5.66
CA TYR A 8 0.97 20.06 -5.57
C TYR A 8 0.41 19.99 -4.13
N ALA A 9 1.17 20.39 -3.10
CA ALA A 9 0.72 20.32 -1.71
C ALA A 9 -0.51 21.20 -1.42
N GLY A 10 -0.67 22.32 -2.13
CA GLY A 10 -1.77 23.25 -1.91
C GLY A 10 -1.73 23.83 -0.48
N SER A 11 -2.77 23.56 0.31
CA SER A 11 -2.83 23.98 1.73
C SER A 11 -2.20 22.99 2.70
N LEU A 12 -1.75 21.83 2.23
CA LEU A 12 -1.05 20.84 3.02
C LEU A 12 0.43 21.21 3.12
N ASP A 13 1.12 20.68 4.13
CA ASP A 13 2.58 20.66 4.13
C ASP A 13 3.09 19.66 3.09
N TRP A 14 4.04 20.05 2.24
CA TRP A 14 4.58 19.17 1.20
C TRP A 14 5.28 17.93 1.79
N ARG A 15 5.86 18.05 2.99
CA ARG A 15 6.51 16.94 3.71
C ARG A 15 5.47 15.91 4.15
N LEU A 16 4.25 16.35 4.48
CA LEU A 16 3.15 15.44 4.78
C LEU A 16 2.73 14.65 3.54
N LEU A 17 2.67 15.30 2.38
CA LEU A 17 2.36 14.64 1.12
C LEU A 17 3.46 13.63 0.73
N ALA A 18 4.72 14.00 0.93
CA ALA A 18 5.86 13.11 0.74
C ALA A 18 5.83 11.91 1.69
N ALA A 19 5.53 12.12 2.98
CA ALA A 19 5.38 11.08 3.99
C ALA A 19 4.24 10.10 3.66
N LEU A 20 3.09 10.62 3.22
CA LEU A 20 1.98 9.82 2.71
C LEU A 20 2.44 8.96 1.52
N SER A 21 3.10 9.57 0.53
CA SER A 21 3.62 8.85 -0.63
C SER A 21 4.61 7.74 -0.26
N TYR A 22 5.44 7.98 0.76
CA TYR A 22 6.38 7.00 1.27
C TYR A 22 5.66 5.81 1.91
N GLN A 23 4.63 6.06 2.72
CA GLN A 23 3.80 4.99 3.27
C GLN A 23 3.09 4.17 2.18
N GLU A 24 2.69 4.80 1.08
CA GLU A 24 1.97 4.12 0.00
C GLU A 24 2.87 3.19 -0.83
N SER A 25 4.06 3.67 -1.20
CA SER A 25 4.88 2.96 -2.20
C SER A 25 6.38 2.97 -1.93
N MET A 26 6.83 3.52 -0.80
CA MET A 26 8.24 3.86 -0.56
C MET A 26 8.81 4.68 -1.74
N TRP A 27 7.99 5.60 -2.27
CA TRP A 27 8.27 6.41 -3.46
C TRP A 27 8.54 5.61 -4.75
N ASN A 28 8.04 4.38 -4.87
CA ASN A 28 8.13 3.61 -6.12
C ASN A 28 6.98 3.97 -7.09
N PRO A 29 7.25 4.65 -8.23
CA PRO A 29 6.21 5.03 -9.18
C PRO A 29 5.61 3.85 -9.95
N ARG A 30 6.26 2.68 -9.91
CA ARG A 30 5.80 1.44 -10.56
C ARG A 30 5.15 0.47 -9.58
N ALA A 31 4.90 0.88 -8.33
CA ALA A 31 4.24 0.05 -7.33
C ALA A 31 2.88 -0.45 -7.82
N LYS A 32 2.58 -1.71 -7.53
CA LYS A 32 1.34 -2.40 -7.92
C LYS A 32 0.93 -3.35 -6.81
N SER A 33 -0.32 -3.23 -6.37
CA SER A 33 -0.93 -4.17 -5.42
C SER A 33 -1.71 -5.28 -6.15
N PRO A 34 -1.98 -6.41 -5.46
CA PRO A 34 -2.90 -7.44 -5.96
C PRO A 34 -4.33 -6.93 -6.21
N THR A 35 -4.77 -5.91 -5.48
CA THR A 35 -6.10 -5.29 -5.61
C THR A 35 -6.18 -4.25 -6.73
N GLY A 36 -5.11 -4.06 -7.51
CA GLY A 36 -5.11 -3.22 -8.70
C GLY A 36 -4.83 -1.74 -8.46
N VAL A 37 -4.52 -1.35 -7.22
CA VAL A 37 -3.99 -0.03 -6.84
C VAL A 37 -2.56 0.13 -7.39
N ARG A 38 -2.20 1.31 -7.92
CA ARG A 38 -0.92 1.55 -8.60
C ARG A 38 -0.35 2.95 -8.38
N GLY A 39 0.97 3.07 -8.53
CA GLY A 39 1.69 4.34 -8.59
C GLY A 39 2.25 4.79 -7.25
N ILE A 40 2.95 5.93 -7.28
CA ILE A 40 3.69 6.46 -6.13
C ILE A 40 2.79 6.87 -4.94
N MET A 41 1.54 7.22 -5.22
CA MET A 41 0.47 7.54 -4.25
C MET A 41 -0.59 6.43 -4.15
N MET A 42 -0.37 5.30 -4.83
CA MET A 42 -1.26 4.14 -4.81
C MET A 42 -2.74 4.50 -5.03
N LEU A 43 -3.06 4.98 -6.23
CA LEU A 43 -4.44 5.32 -6.59
C LEU A 43 -5.18 4.11 -7.19
N THR A 44 -6.44 3.92 -6.79
CA THR A 44 -7.38 3.03 -7.51
C THR A 44 -7.72 3.61 -8.87
N LEU A 45 -8.31 2.81 -9.77
CA LEU A 45 -8.80 3.33 -11.05
C LEU A 45 -9.89 4.41 -10.87
N ASP A 46 -10.83 4.18 -9.96
CA ASP A 46 -11.92 5.11 -9.74
C ASP A 46 -11.43 6.42 -9.11
N THR A 47 -10.50 6.33 -8.16
CA THR A 47 -9.87 7.54 -7.58
C THR A 47 -9.13 8.31 -8.64
N ALA A 48 -8.31 7.64 -9.46
CA ALA A 48 -7.59 8.28 -10.55
C ALA A 48 -8.52 9.02 -11.53
N LYS A 49 -9.66 8.41 -11.90
CA LYS A 49 -10.69 9.08 -12.72
C LYS A 49 -11.27 10.32 -12.02
N GLN A 50 -11.58 10.23 -10.73
CA GLN A 50 -12.15 11.34 -9.95
C GLN A 50 -11.22 12.56 -9.85
N VAL A 51 -9.90 12.35 -9.96
CA VAL A 51 -8.86 13.39 -9.87
C VAL A 51 -8.12 13.60 -11.19
N GLY A 52 -8.69 13.15 -12.31
CA GLY A 52 -8.17 13.44 -13.66
C GLY A 52 -6.82 12.78 -14.01
N VAL A 53 -6.40 11.74 -13.30
CA VAL A 53 -5.17 11.00 -13.59
C VAL A 53 -5.41 9.99 -14.72
N THR A 54 -4.76 10.21 -15.85
CA THR A 54 -4.87 9.35 -17.04
C THR A 54 -3.83 8.22 -17.03
N ASN A 55 -2.65 8.48 -16.46
CA ASN A 55 -1.61 7.46 -16.28
C ASN A 55 -1.17 7.37 -14.81
N ARG A 56 -1.61 6.32 -14.11
CA ARG A 56 -1.24 6.08 -12.69
C ARG A 56 0.23 5.73 -12.47
N LEU A 57 0.98 5.39 -13.52
CA LEU A 57 2.42 5.13 -13.44
C LEU A 57 3.27 6.37 -13.76
N ALA A 58 2.65 7.48 -14.19
CA ALA A 58 3.33 8.76 -14.32
C ALA A 58 3.43 9.40 -12.92
N PRO A 59 4.62 9.55 -12.33
CA PRO A 59 4.74 9.95 -10.92
C PRO A 59 4.14 11.33 -10.66
N GLU A 60 4.38 12.31 -11.54
CA GLU A 60 3.83 13.66 -11.40
C GLU A 60 2.30 13.64 -11.34
N GLN A 61 1.64 13.01 -12.32
CA GLN A 61 0.17 12.90 -12.33
C GLN A 61 -0.34 12.20 -11.07
N ASN A 62 0.34 11.12 -10.66
CA ASN A 62 -0.07 10.34 -9.51
C ASN A 62 0.07 11.12 -8.19
N ILE A 63 1.16 11.90 -8.03
CA ILE A 63 1.36 12.83 -6.90
C ILE A 63 0.27 13.88 -6.87
N LYS A 64 0.05 14.58 -7.99
CA LYS A 64 -1.00 15.59 -8.12
C LYS A 64 -2.37 15.01 -7.76
N GLY A 65 -2.73 13.86 -8.33
CA GLY A 65 -4.00 13.21 -8.07
C GLY A 65 -4.16 12.75 -6.62
N GLY A 66 -3.09 12.23 -6.00
CA GLY A 66 -3.09 11.85 -4.59
C GLY A 66 -3.27 13.05 -3.66
N ALA A 67 -2.60 14.17 -3.94
CA ALA A 67 -2.78 15.43 -3.21
C ALA A 67 -4.20 15.96 -3.33
N GLU A 68 -4.75 16.01 -4.55
CA GLU A 68 -6.13 16.42 -4.81
C GLU A 68 -7.14 15.52 -4.09
N TYR A 69 -6.90 14.20 -4.08
CA TYR A 69 -7.76 13.26 -3.37
C TYR A 69 -7.73 13.48 -1.86
N LEU A 70 -6.54 13.67 -1.26
CA LEU A 70 -6.42 13.96 0.17
C LEU A 70 -7.12 15.27 0.54
N MET A 71 -6.95 16.35 -0.23
CA MET A 71 -7.66 17.61 -0.01
C MET A 71 -9.18 17.45 -0.16
N LYS A 72 -9.66 16.62 -1.09
CA LYS A 72 -11.09 16.27 -1.19
C LYS A 72 -11.60 15.54 0.05
N LEU A 73 -10.77 14.70 0.67
CA LEU A 73 -11.12 14.02 1.93
C LEU A 73 -11.12 14.99 3.11
N GLU A 74 -10.14 15.90 3.22
CA GLU A 74 -10.15 16.95 4.25
C GLU A 74 -11.42 17.81 4.19
N LYS A 75 -11.90 18.15 2.98
CA LYS A 75 -13.15 18.88 2.77
C LYS A 75 -14.42 18.11 3.17
N ARG A 76 -14.35 16.78 3.29
CA ARG A 76 -15.49 15.96 3.78
C ARG A 76 -15.55 15.92 5.31
N ILE A 77 -14.45 16.24 5.98
CA ILE A 77 -14.42 16.32 7.43
C ILE A 77 -15.23 17.56 7.87
N PRO A 78 -16.12 17.46 8.88
CA PRO A 78 -16.92 18.59 9.32
C PRO A 78 -16.09 19.80 9.74
N ASP A 79 -16.57 21.00 9.42
CA ASP A 79 -15.82 22.26 9.63
C ASP A 79 -15.47 22.55 11.09
N ARG A 80 -16.20 21.97 12.04
CA ARG A 80 -15.90 22.07 13.48
C ARG A 80 -14.64 21.32 13.92
N VAL A 81 -14.14 20.40 13.10
CA VAL A 81 -12.91 19.66 13.41
C VAL A 81 -11.71 20.57 13.14
N PRO A 82 -10.94 20.94 14.17
CA PRO A 82 -9.79 21.82 13.99
C PRO A 82 -8.60 21.06 13.40
N GLN A 83 -7.61 21.81 12.92
CA GLN A 83 -6.28 21.25 12.71
C GLN A 83 -5.57 21.04 14.06
N PRO A 84 -4.71 20.02 14.21
CA PRO A 84 -4.29 19.05 13.18
C PRO A 84 -5.20 17.81 13.07
N ASP A 85 -6.24 17.68 13.89
CA ASP A 85 -7.13 16.50 13.92
C ASP A 85 -7.84 16.24 12.58
N ARG A 86 -8.17 17.30 11.85
CA ARG A 86 -8.77 17.22 10.51
C ARG A 86 -7.88 16.45 9.54
N THR A 87 -6.58 16.78 9.49
CA THR A 87 -5.62 16.07 8.65
C THR A 87 -5.50 14.58 9.03
N TRP A 88 -5.47 14.25 10.32
CA TRP A 88 -5.40 12.85 10.76
C TRP A 88 -6.63 12.02 10.37
N LEU A 89 -7.82 12.62 10.48
CA LEU A 89 -9.05 11.98 10.01
C LEU A 89 -9.09 11.84 8.49
N ALA A 90 -8.54 12.79 7.75
CA ALA A 90 -8.43 12.70 6.30
C ALA A 90 -7.47 11.59 5.85
N LEU A 91 -6.31 11.43 6.51
CA LEU A 91 -5.38 10.33 6.26
C LEU A 91 -6.01 8.96 6.57
N ALA A 92 -6.73 8.83 7.69
CA ALA A 92 -7.49 7.62 7.98
C ALA A 92 -8.53 7.35 6.88
N SER A 93 -9.18 8.42 6.38
CA SER A 93 -10.17 8.33 5.30
C SER A 93 -9.54 8.00 3.95
N TYR A 94 -8.26 8.31 3.73
CA TYR A 94 -7.52 7.91 2.53
C TYR A 94 -7.37 6.38 2.49
N ASN A 95 -7.07 5.78 3.65
CA ASN A 95 -6.85 4.34 3.78
C ASN A 95 -8.15 3.51 3.76
N ILE A 96 -9.14 3.87 4.57
CA ILE A 96 -10.37 3.07 4.73
C ILE A 96 -11.64 3.76 4.23
N GLY A 97 -11.56 4.96 3.69
CA GLY A 97 -12.72 5.73 3.25
C GLY A 97 -13.43 6.50 4.38
N TRP A 98 -13.96 7.66 4.02
CA TRP A 98 -14.68 8.56 4.95
C TRP A 98 -15.86 7.89 5.68
N GLY A 99 -16.60 7.00 5.00
CA GLY A 99 -17.78 6.36 5.60
C GLY A 99 -17.44 5.60 6.89
N HIS A 100 -16.37 4.81 6.86
CA HIS A 100 -15.92 4.06 8.02
C HIS A 100 -15.30 4.96 9.10
N VAL A 101 -14.55 6.01 8.71
CA VAL A 101 -14.07 7.01 9.69
C VAL A 101 -15.25 7.69 10.38
N ASN A 102 -16.30 8.04 9.64
CA ASN A 102 -17.49 8.66 10.21
C ASN A 102 -18.28 7.70 11.11
N ASP A 103 -18.35 6.40 10.77
CA ASP A 103 -18.91 5.38 11.68
C ASP A 103 -18.13 5.32 13.01
N ALA A 104 -16.79 5.39 12.97
CA ALA A 104 -15.97 5.46 14.18
C ALA A 104 -16.22 6.76 14.98
N ARG A 105 -16.44 7.90 14.31
CA ARG A 105 -16.82 9.17 14.95
C ARG A 105 -18.17 9.05 15.68
N ILE A 106 -19.17 8.43 15.05
CA ILE A 106 -20.48 8.17 15.67
C ILE A 106 -20.33 7.27 16.90
N ILE A 107 -19.55 6.18 16.82
CA ILE A 107 -19.28 5.33 17.99
C ILE A 107 -18.58 6.12 19.10
N THR A 108 -17.67 7.03 18.74
CA THR A 108 -16.93 7.88 19.70
C THR A 108 -17.87 8.79 20.47
N GLU A 109 -18.77 9.47 19.75
CA GLU A 109 -19.81 10.34 20.35
C GLU A 109 -20.78 9.54 21.23
N GLN A 110 -21.25 8.37 20.77
CA GLN A 110 -22.11 7.48 21.55
C GLN A 110 -21.48 7.00 22.86
N GLN A 111 -20.15 6.97 22.93
CA GLN A 111 -19.38 6.60 24.12
C GLN A 111 -18.97 7.81 24.97
N GLY A 112 -19.50 9.00 24.67
CA GLY A 112 -19.24 10.23 25.43
C GLY A 112 -17.84 10.83 25.22
N ALA A 113 -17.11 10.40 24.19
CA ALA A 113 -15.82 10.98 23.81
C ALA A 113 -15.97 11.95 22.63
N SER A 114 -14.95 12.76 22.35
CA SER A 114 -15.05 13.77 21.29
C SER A 114 -14.91 13.14 19.90
N PRO A 115 -15.91 13.26 19.01
CA PRO A 115 -15.81 12.78 17.63
C PRO A 115 -14.92 13.66 16.74
N ASP A 116 -14.44 14.78 17.27
CA ASP A 116 -13.66 15.78 16.55
C ASP A 116 -12.18 15.76 16.95
N LYS A 117 -11.80 14.89 17.91
CA LYS A 117 -10.41 14.64 18.31
C LYS A 117 -9.93 13.31 17.74
N TRP A 118 -8.84 13.33 16.98
CA TRP A 118 -8.20 12.13 16.45
C TRP A 118 -7.85 11.15 17.56
N ALA A 119 -7.30 11.62 18.68
CA ALA A 119 -6.92 10.76 19.80
C ALA A 119 -8.10 9.93 20.37
N ASP A 120 -9.32 10.46 20.29
CA ASP A 120 -10.52 9.77 20.75
C ASP A 120 -11.08 8.82 19.70
N VAL A 121 -11.15 9.27 18.44
CA VAL A 121 -11.63 8.47 17.30
C VAL A 121 -10.69 7.29 17.00
N LYS A 122 -9.37 7.51 17.11
CA LYS A 122 -8.32 6.49 16.98
C LYS A 122 -8.58 5.26 17.84
N LYS A 123 -9.06 5.46 19.08
CA LYS A 123 -9.39 4.37 20.02
C LYS A 123 -10.60 3.54 19.57
N ARG A 124 -11.48 4.09 18.72
CA ARG A 124 -12.75 3.48 18.29
C ARG A 124 -12.68 2.88 16.90
N LEU A 125 -11.74 3.31 16.05
CA LEU A 125 -11.50 2.71 14.73
C LEU A 125 -11.38 1.17 14.78
N PRO A 126 -10.59 0.55 15.69
CA PRO A 126 -10.51 -0.91 15.78
C PRO A 126 -11.81 -1.61 16.17
N LEU A 127 -12.81 -0.88 16.69
CA LEU A 127 -14.12 -1.46 17.01
C LEU A 127 -14.89 -1.85 15.74
N LEU A 128 -14.58 -1.26 14.58
CA LEU A 128 -15.21 -1.59 13.29
C LEU A 128 -14.86 -3.00 12.77
N ILE A 129 -13.93 -3.71 13.42
CA ILE A 129 -13.62 -5.12 13.15
C ILE A 129 -14.58 -6.03 13.93
N LYS A 130 -15.10 -5.56 15.06
CA LYS A 130 -15.88 -6.34 16.00
C LYS A 130 -17.35 -6.37 15.57
N LYS A 131 -17.90 -7.55 15.28
CA LYS A 131 -19.29 -7.79 14.83
C LYS A 131 -20.36 -7.06 15.65
N ARG A 132 -20.17 -6.99 16.97
CA ARG A 132 -21.11 -6.29 17.88
C ARG A 132 -21.21 -4.78 17.64
N TYR A 133 -20.18 -4.18 17.04
CA TYR A 133 -20.13 -2.76 16.69
C TYR A 133 -20.48 -2.56 15.23
N TYR A 134 -19.74 -3.16 14.28
CA TYR A 134 -19.90 -2.82 12.86
C TYR A 134 -21.29 -3.12 12.30
N ARG A 135 -22.01 -4.13 12.83
CA ARG A 135 -23.39 -4.43 12.39
C ARG A 135 -24.39 -3.31 12.69
N LYS A 136 -24.05 -2.39 13.60
CA LYS A 136 -24.87 -1.23 13.98
C LYS A 136 -24.46 0.05 13.24
N THR A 137 -23.40 -0.02 12.43
CA THR A 137 -22.86 1.12 11.69
C THR A 137 -23.36 1.11 10.25
N LYS A 138 -23.31 2.26 9.56
CA LYS A 138 -23.87 2.39 8.22
C LYS A 138 -23.04 1.65 7.16
N TYR A 139 -21.71 1.71 7.27
CA TYR A 139 -20.79 1.14 6.29
C TYR A 139 -20.26 -0.24 6.68
N GLY A 140 -20.46 -0.67 7.93
CA GLY A 140 -20.19 -2.03 8.34
C GLY A 140 -18.71 -2.29 8.62
N TYR A 141 -18.28 -3.53 8.35
CA TYR A 141 -16.95 -4.02 8.69
C TYR A 141 -15.85 -3.19 8.03
N SER A 142 -14.81 -2.84 8.80
CA SER A 142 -13.57 -2.28 8.25
C SER A 142 -12.38 -2.58 9.15
N ARG A 143 -11.20 -2.66 8.53
CA ARG A 143 -9.89 -2.83 9.17
C ARG A 143 -9.42 -1.51 9.80
N GLY A 144 -10.16 -1.01 10.79
CA GLY A 144 -9.86 0.27 11.43
C GLY A 144 -8.55 0.28 12.21
N ASP A 145 -8.06 -0.88 12.65
CA ASP A 145 -6.71 -1.06 13.22
C ASP A 145 -5.60 -0.70 12.22
N VAL A 146 -5.75 -1.12 10.96
CA VAL A 146 -4.82 -0.80 9.88
C VAL A 146 -4.80 0.69 9.61
N ALA A 147 -5.97 1.35 9.60
CA ALA A 147 -6.05 2.81 9.43
C ALA A 147 -5.32 3.56 10.55
N VAL A 148 -5.39 3.07 11.79
CA VAL A 148 -4.65 3.66 12.91
C VAL A 148 -3.15 3.55 12.69
N GLN A 149 -2.66 2.35 12.36
CA GLN A 149 -1.24 2.12 12.10
C GLN A 149 -0.74 2.97 10.92
N TYR A 150 -1.55 3.09 9.86
CA TYR A 150 -1.27 3.89 8.68
C TYR A 150 -1.04 5.37 9.02
N VAL A 151 -1.93 5.98 9.81
CA VAL A 151 -1.76 7.37 10.25
C VAL A 151 -0.54 7.53 11.16
N ASP A 152 -0.30 6.59 12.08
CA ASP A 152 0.85 6.64 12.98
C ASP A 152 2.18 6.57 12.22
N ASN A 153 2.27 5.74 11.17
CA ASN A 153 3.47 5.66 10.34
C ASN A 153 3.71 6.93 9.55
N ILE A 154 2.67 7.49 8.92
CA ILE A 154 2.79 8.75 8.15
C ILE A 154 3.28 9.87 9.05
N ARG A 155 2.77 9.96 10.28
CA ARG A 155 3.23 10.96 11.26
C ARG A 155 4.72 10.81 11.56
N ARG A 156 5.22 9.59 11.76
CA ARG A 156 6.66 9.35 11.98
C ARG A 156 7.51 9.78 10.79
N TYR A 157 7.08 9.45 9.56
CA TYR A 157 7.79 9.88 8.35
C TYR A 157 7.75 11.39 8.18
N TYR A 158 6.61 12.01 8.47
CA TYR A 158 6.45 13.45 8.44
C TYR A 158 7.36 14.15 9.45
N ASP A 159 7.36 13.71 10.71
CA ASP A 159 8.22 14.26 11.76
C ASP A 159 9.70 14.13 11.38
N ALA A 160 10.11 13.01 10.77
CA ALA A 160 11.46 12.82 10.27
C ALA A 160 11.80 13.78 9.12
N LEU A 161 10.90 13.98 8.16
CA LEU A 161 11.10 14.92 7.06
C LEU A 161 11.16 16.37 7.55
N VAL A 162 10.31 16.75 8.50
CA VAL A 162 10.34 18.07 9.13
C VAL A 162 11.67 18.28 9.84
N TRP A 163 12.12 17.31 10.63
CA TRP A 163 13.42 17.38 11.29
C TRP A 163 14.57 17.51 10.30
N LEU A 164 14.59 16.71 9.22
CA LEU A 164 15.63 16.81 8.20
C LEU A 164 15.63 18.18 7.50
N ASP A 165 14.46 18.71 7.19
CA ASP A 165 14.28 20.00 6.53
C ASP A 165 14.76 21.16 7.43
N GLU A 166 14.38 21.15 8.71
CA GLU A 166 14.75 22.16 9.69
C GLU A 166 16.25 22.14 10.05
N ASN A 167 16.95 21.03 9.79
CA ASN A 167 18.38 20.87 10.03
C ASN A 167 19.21 20.94 8.73
N ASP A 168 18.64 21.46 7.64
CA ASP A 168 19.26 21.60 6.32
C ASP A 168 19.83 20.28 5.75
N ALA A 169 19.31 19.14 6.21
CA ALA A 169 19.78 17.80 5.85
C ALA A 169 19.10 17.24 4.58
N ILE A 170 18.26 18.04 3.91
CA ILE A 170 17.57 17.67 2.66
C ILE A 170 18.40 18.00 1.40
N SER A 171 19.53 18.72 1.52
CA SER A 171 20.54 18.94 0.46
C SER A 171 21.93 18.46 0.94
N THR A 172 22.80 17.80 0.17
CA THR A 172 23.08 17.84 -1.29
C THR A 172 23.07 16.46 -1.95
N PRO A 173 22.71 16.36 -3.25
CA PRO A 173 23.15 15.24 -4.06
C PRO A 173 24.66 15.33 -4.22
N THR A 174 25.41 14.49 -3.51
CA THR A 174 26.79 14.19 -3.93
C THR A 174 26.68 13.64 -5.35
N THR A 175 27.33 14.31 -6.29
CA THR A 175 27.53 13.82 -7.65
C THR A 175 28.54 12.68 -7.59
N GLU A 176 28.14 11.55 -7.00
CA GLU A 176 28.80 10.26 -7.15
C GLU A 176 27.89 9.46 -8.10
N PRO A 177 28.41 8.91 -9.21
CA PRO A 177 27.61 8.09 -10.10
C PRO A 177 27.02 6.92 -9.31
N ASP A 178 25.72 6.75 -9.40
CA ASP A 178 24.95 5.71 -8.71
C ASP A 178 25.42 4.32 -9.19
N GLU A 179 26.21 3.62 -8.38
CA GLU A 179 26.58 2.21 -8.61
C GLU A 179 25.32 1.31 -8.73
N ALA A 180 24.15 1.78 -8.28
CA ALA A 180 22.90 1.06 -8.40
C ALA A 180 22.41 0.87 -9.85
N GLU A 181 22.92 1.64 -10.81
CA GLU A 181 22.56 1.45 -12.23
C GLU A 181 23.36 0.31 -12.90
N GLN A 182 24.43 -0.19 -12.26
CA GLN A 182 25.22 -1.32 -12.77
C GLN A 182 24.73 -2.71 -12.32
N ILE A 183 23.81 -2.79 -11.35
CA ILE A 183 23.33 -4.09 -10.82
C ILE A 183 22.04 -4.57 -11.53
N ALA A 184 21.44 -3.75 -12.41
CA ALA A 184 20.18 -4.08 -13.08
C ALA A 184 20.29 -4.86 -14.41
N GLN A 185 21.49 -5.30 -14.82
CA GLN A 185 21.67 -6.25 -15.92
C GLN A 185 22.73 -7.28 -15.52
N PRO A 186 22.35 -8.56 -15.26
CA PRO A 186 22.18 -9.51 -16.35
C PRO A 186 21.09 -10.56 -16.08
N ALA A 187 19.86 -10.32 -16.57
CA ALA A 187 18.84 -11.38 -16.72
C ALA A 187 18.42 -11.59 -18.19
N ALA A 188 18.96 -10.80 -19.12
CA ALA A 188 18.60 -10.84 -20.53
C ALA A 188 19.38 -11.87 -21.35
N GLN A 189 20.44 -12.51 -20.81
CA GLN A 189 21.22 -13.54 -21.53
C GLN A 189 20.78 -14.98 -21.24
N ALA A 190 19.78 -15.21 -20.38
CA ALA A 190 19.29 -16.56 -20.06
C ALA A 190 18.12 -17.03 -20.96
N ALA A 191 17.64 -16.21 -21.90
CA ALA A 191 16.48 -16.52 -22.74
C ALA A 191 16.82 -17.10 -24.12
N GLU A 192 18.09 -17.19 -24.51
CA GLU A 192 18.48 -17.53 -25.89
C GLU A 192 18.93 -19.00 -26.10
N VAL A 193 18.85 -19.86 -25.07
CA VAL A 193 19.32 -21.26 -25.16
C VAL A 193 18.19 -22.30 -25.33
N LYS A 194 16.91 -21.90 -25.38
CA LYS A 194 15.78 -22.86 -25.39
C LYS A 194 15.21 -23.26 -26.75
N ASN A 195 15.89 -23.00 -27.87
CA ASN A 195 15.45 -23.45 -29.20
C ASN A 195 16.57 -24.14 -29.99
N GLN A 196 16.95 -25.35 -29.58
CA GLN A 196 17.59 -26.32 -30.48
C GLN A 196 17.01 -27.72 -30.26
N LYS A 197 16.54 -28.32 -31.36
CA LYS A 197 15.97 -29.67 -31.49
C LYS A 197 17.05 -30.72 -31.19
N PRO A 198 16.73 -31.88 -30.58
CA PRO A 198 17.73 -32.88 -30.24
C PRO A 198 18.25 -33.63 -31.48
N ALA A 199 19.58 -33.77 -31.57
CA ALA A 199 20.25 -34.64 -32.53
C ALA A 199 20.53 -36.01 -31.89
N THR A 200 20.16 -37.06 -32.63
CA THR A 200 20.35 -38.48 -32.34
C THR A 200 21.82 -38.84 -32.14
N ILE A 201 22.14 -39.50 -31.01
CA ILE A 201 23.40 -40.23 -30.84
C ILE A 201 23.08 -41.64 -30.32
N GLN A 202 23.42 -42.62 -31.15
CA GLN A 202 23.44 -44.05 -30.81
C GLN A 202 24.47 -44.29 -29.71
N THR A 203 24.07 -44.98 -28.64
CA THR A 203 25.00 -45.55 -27.67
C THR A 203 24.64 -47.02 -27.45
N THR A 204 25.65 -47.85 -27.65
CA THR A 204 25.66 -49.31 -27.52
C THR A 204 25.63 -49.75 -26.05
N LEU A 205 24.87 -50.80 -25.75
CA LEU A 205 24.87 -51.51 -24.47
C LEU A 205 26.09 -52.46 -24.33
N PRO A 206 26.56 -52.67 -23.09
CA PRO A 206 26.91 -54.00 -22.60
C PRO A 206 26.23 -54.34 -21.24
N PRO A 207 26.31 -55.60 -20.76
CA PRO A 207 25.15 -56.31 -20.22
C PRO A 207 24.97 -56.29 -18.68
N THR A 208 23.79 -56.81 -18.33
CA THR A 208 23.13 -57.05 -17.04
C THR A 208 23.95 -57.73 -15.94
N LYS A 209 23.69 -57.32 -14.70
CA LYS A 209 23.55 -58.26 -13.58
C LYS A 209 22.28 -57.99 -12.79
N ASP A 210 21.63 -59.11 -12.55
CA ASP A 210 20.41 -59.42 -11.83
C ASP A 210 20.55 -59.12 -10.34
N ASP A 211 19.47 -58.67 -9.70
CA ASP A 211 19.09 -59.05 -8.34
C ASP A 211 17.70 -58.44 -8.01
N SER A 212 16.69 -59.25 -8.34
CA SER A 212 15.64 -59.73 -7.43
C SER A 212 14.82 -58.76 -6.57
N ILE A 213 13.53 -58.64 -6.97
CA ILE A 213 12.29 -58.83 -6.18
C ILE A 213 12.03 -57.88 -4.99
N ASP A 214 11.02 -57.01 -5.11
CA ASP A 214 9.72 -57.28 -4.45
C ASP A 214 8.59 -56.40 -5.00
N GLU A 215 7.48 -57.07 -5.35
CA GLU A 215 6.21 -56.49 -5.76
C GLU A 215 5.48 -55.91 -4.54
N LEU A 216 4.66 -54.86 -4.75
CA LEU A 216 3.24 -54.92 -4.39
C LEU A 216 2.47 -53.73 -4.99
N SER A 217 1.45 -54.10 -5.75
CA SER A 217 0.44 -53.29 -6.41
C SER A 217 -0.64 -52.76 -5.44
N PRO A 218 -1.53 -51.86 -5.90
CA PRO A 218 -2.33 -50.96 -5.05
C PRO A 218 -3.77 -51.47 -4.81
N SER A 219 -4.48 -50.89 -3.83
CA SER A 219 -5.94 -50.94 -3.80
C SER A 219 -6.57 -49.77 -3.04
N LYS A 220 -7.61 -49.22 -3.67
CA LYS A 220 -8.61 -48.26 -3.18
C LYS A 220 -9.57 -48.91 -2.16
N LYS A 221 -10.45 -48.03 -1.63
CA LYS A 221 -11.78 -48.25 -0.99
C LYS A 221 -11.69 -48.64 0.49
N ASP A 222 -12.65 -48.36 1.36
CA ASP A 222 -13.86 -47.53 1.49
C ASP A 222 -14.37 -47.86 2.92
N ASN A 223 -15.41 -47.17 3.40
CA ASN A 223 -16.15 -47.36 4.66
C ASN A 223 -15.56 -46.57 5.85
N GLY A 224 -16.31 -45.77 6.59
CA GLY A 224 -17.73 -45.86 6.90
C GLY A 224 -17.88 -46.33 8.35
N GLU A 225 -18.49 -45.47 9.17
CA GLU A 225 -19.04 -45.70 10.52
C GLU A 225 -18.06 -45.96 11.68
N GLN A 226 -17.97 -45.00 12.61
CA GLN A 226 -18.75 -44.95 13.86
C GLN A 226 -18.76 -43.54 14.44
#